data_AF-A0A3N5MGR6-F1
#
_entry.id   AF-A0A3N5MGR6-F1
#
_cell.length_a   1.000
_cell.length_b   1.000
_cell.length_c   1.000
_cell.angle_alpha   90.00
_cell.angle_beta   90.00
_cell.angle_gamma   90.00
#
_symmetry.space_group_name_H-M   'P 1'
#
loop_
_entity.id
_entity.type
_entity.pdbx_description
1 polymer ?
#
loop_
_entity_poly.entity_id
_entity_poly.type
_entity_poly.pdbx_seq_one_letter_code
_entity_poly.pdbx_strand_id
1 'polypeptide(L)' 'EVIVSLAERVVVFHQGREIARGTPGQVTRDIRVIEAYLGKRHAQKLSGGGP' A
#
# COMPACT_ATOMS: atom_id res chain seq x y z
N GLU A 1 13.50 -9.54 0.37
CA GLU A 1 12.53 -9.12 1.41
C GLU A 1 13.30 -8.76 2.68
N VAL A 2 13.70 -7.49 2.81
CA VAL A 2 14.52 -7.00 3.96
C VAL A 2 13.90 -5.73 4.55
N ILE A 3 13.36 -4.85 3.68
CA ILE A 3 12.74 -3.59 4.11
C ILE A 3 11.46 -3.84 4.94
N VAL A 4 10.65 -4.83 4.57
CA VAL A 4 9.38 -5.16 5.25
C VAL A 4 9.63 -5.84 6.60
N SER A 5 10.68 -6.66 6.72
CA SER A 5 10.96 -7.43 7.93
C SER A 5 11.70 -6.63 9.02
N LEU A 6 12.38 -5.54 8.65
CA LEU A 6 13.14 -4.70 9.58
C LEU A 6 12.43 -3.40 9.98
N ALA A 7 11.44 -2.96 9.21
CA ALA A 7 10.78 -1.69 9.49
C ALA A 7 9.63 -1.84 10.49
N GLU A 8 9.65 -1.07 11.57
CA GLU A 8 8.53 -0.98 12.52
C GLU A 8 7.45 0.02 12.07
N ARG A 9 7.84 1.02 11.28
CA ARG A 9 6.96 2.06 10.75
C ARG A 9 7.36 2.44 9.33
N VAL A 10 6.34 2.61 8.49
CA VAL A 10 6.45 3.01 7.09
C VAL A 10 5.53 4.20 6.85
N VAL A 11 6.00 5.16 6.05
CA VAL A 11 5.22 6.27 5.52
C VAL A 11 5.33 6.26 4.01
N VAL A 12 4.20 6.35 3.31
CA VAL A 12 4.16 6.33 1.84
C VAL A 12 3.72 7.68 1.33
N PHE A 13 4.50 8.20 0.39
CA PHE A 13 4.20 9.43 -0.33
C PHE A 13 3.90 9.12 -1.80
N HIS A 14 2.90 9.81 -2.35
CA HIS A 14 2.64 9.85 -3.78
C HIS A 14 2.47 11.32 -4.19
N GLN A 15 3.24 11.77 -5.18
CA GLN A 15 3.21 13.15 -5.68
C GLN A 15 3.37 14.22 -4.58
N GLY A 16 4.30 14.00 -3.66
CA GLY A 16 4.59 14.93 -2.56
C GLY A 16 3.53 14.94 -1.44
N ARG A 17 2.52 14.06 -1.50
CA ARG A 17 1.49 13.93 -0.47
C ARG A 17 1.59 12.60 0.24
N GLU A 18 1.48 12.60 1.55
CA GLU A 18 1.36 11.36 2.31
C GLU A 18 0.02 10.68 2.00
N ILE A 19 0.09 9.39 1.68
CA ILE A 19 -1.10 8.58 1.38
C ILE A 19 -1.33 7.47 2.40
N ALA A 20 -0.31 7.01 3.14
CA ALA A 20 -0.47 5.99 4.18
C ALA A 20 0.67 6.07 5.21
N ARG A 21 0.36 5.69 6.46
CA ARG A 21 1.34 5.49 7.54
C ARG A 21 0.93 4.29 8.40
N GLY A 22 1.90 3.50 8.85
CA GLY A 22 1.63 2.35 9.70
C GLY A 22 2.75 1.33 9.68
N THR A 23 2.48 0.10 10.14
CA THR A 23 3.43 -1.02 9.98
C THR A 23 3.55 -1.41 8.51
N PRO A 24 4.62 -2.10 8.10
CA PRO A 24 4.75 -2.59 6.73
C PRO A 24 3.54 -3.43 6.28
N GLY A 25 3.02 -4.29 7.15
CA GLY A 25 1.84 -5.12 6.87
C GLY A 25 0.54 -4.31 6.70
N GLN A 26 0.38 -3.20 7.42
CA GLN A 26 -0.77 -2.29 7.25
C GLN A 26 -0.66 -1.52 5.93
N VAL A 27 0.52 -0.96 5.67
CA VAL A 27 0.77 -0.10 4.51
C VAL A 27 0.70 -0.87 3.20
N THR A 28 1.24 -2.10 3.15
CA THR A 28 1.21 -2.94 1.94
C THR A 28 -0.19 -3.44 1.58
N ARG A 29 -1.13 -3.41 2.52
CA ARG A 29 -2.55 -3.74 2.29
C ARG A 29 -3.42 -2.50 2.06
N ASP A 30 -2.86 -1.29 2.19
CA ASP A 30 -3.60 -0.06 1.97
C ASP A 30 -3.92 0.11 0.49
N ILE A 31 -5.22 0.28 0.20
CA ILE A 31 -5.72 0.38 -1.16
C ILE A 31 -5.09 1.54 -1.94
N ARG A 32 -4.79 2.66 -1.27
CA ARG A 32 -4.18 3.86 -1.87
C ARG A 32 -2.74 3.59 -2.26
N VAL A 33 -2.03 2.80 -1.47
CA VAL A 33 -0.63 2.39 -1.74
C VAL A 33 -0.61 1.42 -2.91
N ILE A 34 -1.50 0.43 -2.91
CA ILE A 34 -1.65 -0.54 -4.00
C ILE A 34 -2.00 0.18 -5.30
N GLU A 35 -2.94 1.11 -5.28
CA GLU A 35 -3.30 1.90 -6.46
C GLU A 35 -2.12 2.75 -6.97
N ALA A 36 -1.39 3.41 -6.06
CA ALA A 36 -0.25 4.26 -6.43
C ALA A 36 0.95 3.49 -7.02
N TYR A 37 1.16 2.23 -6.59
CA TYR A 37 2.30 1.41 -7.06
C TYR A 37 1.93 0.44 -8.19
N LEU A 38 0.74 -0.17 -8.15
CA LEU A 38 0.32 -1.24 -9.06
C LEU A 38 -0.85 -0.84 -9.97
N GLY A 39 -1.48 0.31 -9.72
CA GLY A 39 -2.59 0.83 -10.49
C GLY A 39 -3.97 0.32 -10.06
N LYS A 40 -5.01 0.98 -10.58
CA LYS A 40 -6.42 0.81 -10.20
C LYS A 40 -6.97 -0.61 -10.33
N ARG A 41 -6.50 -1.38 -11.32
CA ARG A 41 -6.95 -2.77 -11.55
C ARG A 41 -6.56 -3.70 -10.40
N HIS A 42 -5.39 -3.50 -9.81
CA HIS A 42 -4.94 -4.30 -8.68
C HIS A 42 -5.67 -3.89 -7.40
N ALA A 43 -5.86 -2.60 -7.20
CA ALA A 43 -6.66 -2.09 -6.10
C ALA A 43 -8.09 -2.67 -6.12
N GLN A 44 -8.78 -2.61 -7.25
CA GLN A 44 -10.15 -3.13 -7.38
C GLN A 44 -10.30 -4.62 -7.04
N LYS A 45 -9.30 -5.45 -7.37
CA LYS A 45 -9.29 -6.88 -7.00
C LYS A 45 -9.20 -7.14 -5.50
N LEU A 46 -8.66 -6.20 -4.72
CA LEU A 46 -8.65 -6.29 -3.26
C LEU A 46 -9.91 -5.68 -2.62
N SER A 47 -10.54 -4.70 -3.27
CA SER A 47 -11.74 -4.02 -2.76
C SER A 47 -13.04 -4.78 -3.05
N GLY A 48 -13.06 -5.63 -4.08
CA GLY A 48 -14.22 -6.41 -4.47
C GLY A 48 -13.80 -7.84 -4.77
N GLY A 49 -14.53 -8.80 -4.18
CA GLY A 49 -14.52 -10.18 -4.65
C GLY A 49 -14.60 -10.19 -6.17
N GLY A 50 -13.71 -10.96 -6.80
CA GLY A 50 -13.68 -11.09 -8.25
C GLY A 50 -15.03 -11.54 -8.81
N PRO A 51 -15.22 -11.48 -10.14
CA PRO A 51 -16.38 -12.13 -10.75
C PRO A 51 -16.52 -13.59 -10.28
#